data_AF-A0A1V3IJ35-F1
#
_entry.id   AF-A0A1V3IJ35-F1
#
_cell.length_a   1.000
_cell.length_b   1.000
_cell.length_c   1.000
_cell.angle_alpha   90.00
_cell.angle_beta   90.00
_cell.angle_gamma   90.00
#
_symmetry.space_group_name_H-M   'P 1'
#
loop_
_entity.id
_entity.type
_entity.pdbx_description
1 polymer ?
#
loop_
_entity_poly.entity_id
_entity_poly.type
_entity_poly.pdbx_seq_one_letter_code
_entity_poly.pdbx_strand_id
1 'polypeptide(L)'
;MKKLSLATTVAILLASLVGCSTQTYIVSEQSAQEKASFDKMQHFFVAGIGQQVEKETNEVCANGSTAKVQTQQTFLNGLLNMISYGIYSPRDMRIYCKK
;
A
#
# COMPACT_ATOMS: atom_id res chain seq x y z
N MET A 1 25.87 -31.15 -8.20
CA MET A 1 25.95 -29.76 -8.70
C MET A 1 24.58 -29.25 -9.18
N LYS A 2 23.88 -29.93 -10.12
CA LYS A 2 22.53 -29.51 -10.59
C LYS A 2 21.47 -29.35 -9.49
N LYS A 3 21.46 -30.22 -8.48
CA LYS A 3 20.53 -30.18 -7.33
C LYS A 3 20.75 -28.96 -6.42
N LEU A 4 22.01 -28.48 -6.32
CA LEU A 4 22.35 -27.32 -5.52
C LEU A 4 21.92 -26.03 -6.23
N SER A 5 22.15 -25.93 -7.55
CA SER A 5 21.67 -24.80 -8.36
C SER A 5 20.14 -24.68 -8.37
N LEU A 6 19.40 -25.80 -8.44
CA LEU A 6 17.94 -25.77 -8.39
C LEU A 6 17.41 -25.28 -7.03
N ALA A 7 18.04 -25.71 -5.93
CA ALA A 7 17.67 -25.28 -4.58
C ALA A 7 17.90 -23.78 -4.37
N THR A 8 18.99 -23.22 -4.90
CA THR A 8 19.28 -21.78 -4.79
C THR A 8 18.27 -20.92 -5.56
N THR A 9 17.87 -21.34 -6.77
CA THR A 9 16.86 -20.61 -7.56
C THR A 9 15.49 -20.61 -6.89
N VAL A 10 15.07 -21.74 -6.31
CA VAL A 10 13.79 -21.85 -5.59
C VAL A 10 13.80 -20.98 -4.32
N ALA A 11 14.92 -20.93 -3.60
CA ALA A 11 15.05 -20.08 -2.42
C ALA A 11 14.95 -18.58 -2.75
N ILE A 12 15.57 -18.14 -3.85
CA ILE A 12 15.48 -16.74 -4.31
C ILE A 12 14.05 -16.38 -4.73
N LEU A 13 13.35 -17.29 -5.42
CA LEU A 13 11.97 -17.09 -5.85
C LEU A 13 11.00 -17.00 -4.65
N LEU A 14 11.23 -17.79 -3.61
CA LEU A 14 10.42 -17.74 -2.39
C LEU A 14 10.66 -16.45 -1.60
N ALA A 15 11.89 -15.93 -1.58
CA ALA A 15 12.24 -14.70 -0.89
C ALA A 15 11.62 -13.44 -1.54
N SER A 16 11.37 -13.44 -2.85
CA SER A 16 10.78 -12.28 -3.54
C SER A 16 9.27 -12.12 -3.33
N LEU A 17 8.59 -13.10 -2.73
CA LEU A 17 7.13 -13.13 -2.58
C LEU A 17 6.61 -12.45 -1.28
N VAL A 18 7.47 -12.01 -0.37
CA VAL A 18 7.09 -11.58 1.00
C VAL A 18 7.26 -10.07 1.30
N GLY A 19 7.26 -9.22 0.28
CA GLY A 19 7.36 -7.77 0.48
C GLY A 19 6.02 -7.11 0.89
N CYS A 20 5.85 -6.80 2.18
CA CYS A 20 4.83 -5.84 2.63
C CYS A 20 5.48 -4.45 2.72
N SER A 21 4.99 -3.49 1.94
CA SER A 21 5.48 -2.11 1.97
C SER A 21 4.40 -1.21 2.57
N THR A 22 4.77 -0.39 3.55
CA THR A 22 3.86 0.59 4.14
C THR A 22 4.52 1.94 4.11
N GLN A 23 3.88 2.90 3.49
CA GLN A 23 4.31 4.28 3.41
C GLN A 23 3.38 5.13 4.26
N THR A 24 3.92 5.90 5.21
CA THR A 24 3.11 6.76 6.07
C THR A 24 3.58 8.20 5.92
N TYR A 25 2.65 9.08 5.56
CA TYR A 25 2.84 10.52 5.50
C TYR A 25 2.24 11.13 6.77
N ILE A 26 3.10 11.73 7.59
CA ILE A 26 2.70 12.42 8.80
C ILE A 26 2.40 13.87 8.42
N VAL A 27 1.14 14.28 8.58
CA VAL A 27 0.67 15.63 8.24
C VAL A 27 0.68 16.54 9.47
N SER A 28 0.55 15.95 10.65
CA SER A 28 0.59 16.67 11.93
C SER A 28 1.23 15.81 13.02
N GLU A 29 1.95 16.46 13.95
CA GLU A 29 2.51 15.81 15.15
C GLU A 29 1.45 15.49 16.21
N GLN A 30 0.21 15.97 16.01
CA GLN A 30 -0.90 15.67 16.90
C GLN A 30 -1.27 14.18 16.84
N SER A 31 -1.67 13.62 17.99
CA SER A 31 -2.04 12.21 18.09
C SER A 31 -3.14 11.86 17.09
N ALA A 32 -2.84 10.89 16.21
CA ALA A 32 -3.82 10.29 15.33
C ALA A 32 -4.80 9.39 16.11
N GLN A 33 -6.04 9.29 15.63
CA GLN A 33 -6.97 8.27 16.11
C GLN A 33 -6.38 6.86 15.91
N GLU A 34 -6.77 5.92 16.79
CA GLU A 34 -6.30 4.52 16.72
C GLU A 34 -6.90 3.78 15.53
N LYS A 35 -8.16 4.08 15.20
CA LYS A 35 -8.85 3.53 14.03
C LYS A 35 -8.69 4.48 12.84
N ALA A 36 -8.42 3.92 11.66
CA ALA A 36 -8.45 4.69 10.42
C ALA A 36 -9.87 5.21 10.16
N SER A 37 -9.99 6.51 9.94
CA SER A 37 -11.25 7.18 9.62
C SER A 37 -11.70 6.85 8.19
N PHE A 38 -10.76 6.48 7.32
CA PHE A 38 -10.98 5.90 6.01
C PHE A 38 -10.01 4.75 5.78
N ASP A 39 -10.50 3.63 5.23
CA ASP A 39 -9.68 2.47 4.85
C ASP A 39 -10.31 1.83 3.60
N LYS A 40 -9.70 2.08 2.44
CA LYS A 40 -10.15 1.54 1.15
C LYS A 40 -8.97 1.25 0.24
N MET A 41 -9.08 0.14 -0.49
CA MET A 41 -8.23 -0.17 -1.63
C MET A 41 -8.44 0.87 -2.74
N GLN A 42 -7.34 1.46 -3.19
CA GLN A 42 -7.27 2.40 -4.30
C GLN A 42 -6.71 1.71 -5.53
N HIS A 43 -7.29 2.03 -6.69
CA HIS A 43 -6.87 1.49 -7.96
C HIS A 43 -5.72 2.33 -8.53
N PHE A 44 -4.59 1.68 -8.69
CA PHE A 44 -3.43 2.25 -9.36
C PHE A 44 -3.06 1.35 -10.54
N PHE A 45 -2.59 1.97 -11.61
CA PHE A 45 -2.15 1.27 -12.81
C PHE A 45 -0.69 1.57 -13.12
N VAL A 46 -0.05 0.63 -13.83
CA VAL A 46 1.32 0.76 -14.33
C VAL A 46 2.26 1.17 -13.20
N ALA A 47 2.38 0.30 -12.19
CA ALA A 47 3.22 0.51 -11.01
C ALA A 47 3.01 1.84 -10.24
N GLY A 48 1.85 2.50 -10.39
CA GLY A 48 1.51 3.74 -9.69
C GLY A 48 1.46 4.99 -10.58
N ILE A 49 1.77 4.89 -11.87
CA ILE A 49 1.74 6.04 -12.80
C ILE A 49 0.29 6.44 -13.14
N GLY A 50 -0.64 5.49 -13.17
CA GLY A 50 -2.05 5.73 -13.46
C GLY A 50 -2.93 5.78 -12.21
N GLN A 51 -2.73 6.76 -11.34
CA GLN A 51 -3.63 6.99 -10.20
C GLN A 51 -4.99 7.48 -10.71
N GLN A 52 -6.06 6.69 -10.51
CA GLN A 52 -7.40 7.05 -11.00
C GLN A 52 -8.26 7.80 -9.99
N VAL A 53 -7.98 7.65 -8.69
CA VAL A 53 -8.82 8.20 -7.63
C VAL A 53 -7.93 9.05 -6.71
N GLU A 54 -8.23 10.33 -6.66
CA GLU A 54 -7.70 11.26 -5.66
C GLU A 54 -8.77 11.46 -4.60
N LYS A 55 -8.39 11.34 -3.32
CA LYS A 55 -9.31 11.53 -2.20
C LYS A 55 -8.83 12.73 -1.40
N GLU A 56 -9.64 13.77 -1.41
CA GLU A 56 -9.45 14.93 -0.58
C GLU A 56 -9.54 14.54 0.90
N THR A 57 -8.47 14.82 1.64
CA THR A 57 -8.40 14.47 3.08
C THR A 57 -9.41 15.27 3.90
N ASN A 58 -9.81 16.45 3.42
CA ASN A 58 -10.83 17.31 4.04
C ASN A 58 -12.24 16.69 4.00
N GLU A 59 -12.52 15.80 3.04
CA GLU A 59 -13.80 15.08 2.98
C GLU A 59 -13.89 13.99 4.05
N VAL A 60 -12.75 13.50 4.55
CA VAL A 60 -12.67 12.47 5.59
C VAL A 60 -12.48 13.10 6.97
N CYS A 61 -11.60 14.09 7.07
CA CYS A 61 -11.26 14.80 8.28
C CYS A 61 -11.60 16.27 8.11
N ALA A 62 -12.73 16.72 8.66
CA ALA A 62 -13.16 18.11 8.55
C ALA A 62 -12.12 19.08 9.15
N ASN A 63 -12.10 20.32 8.65
CA ASN A 63 -11.29 21.44 9.18
C ASN A 63 -9.77 21.17 9.23
N GLY A 64 -9.21 20.43 8.27
CA GLY A 64 -7.77 20.15 8.23
C GLY A 64 -7.29 19.29 9.40
N SER A 65 -8.18 18.48 9.97
CA SER A 65 -7.87 17.59 11.10
C SER A 65 -7.18 16.29 10.69
N THR A 66 -6.50 16.26 9.53
CA THR A 66 -5.72 15.09 9.10
C THR A 66 -4.45 14.98 9.95
N ALA A 67 -4.24 13.81 10.57
CA ALA A 67 -3.03 13.52 11.35
C ALA A 67 -1.99 12.80 10.49
N LYS A 68 -2.40 11.75 9.78
CA LYS A 68 -1.54 10.97 8.89
C LYS A 68 -2.32 10.30 7.78
N VAL A 69 -1.65 10.08 6.66
CA VAL A 69 -2.13 9.27 5.52
C VAL A 69 -1.18 8.11 5.35
N GLN A 70 -1.71 6.89 5.26
CA GLN A 70 -0.93 5.67 5.11
C GLN A 70 -1.35 4.93 3.84
N THR A 71 -0.36 4.54 3.05
CA THR A 71 -0.55 3.67 1.89
C THR A 71 0.14 2.35 2.16
N GLN A 72 -0.60 1.24 2.10
CA GLN A 72 -0.10 -0.10 2.36
C GLN A 72 -0.22 -0.99 1.12
N GLN A 73 0.86 -1.69 0.81
CA GLN A 73 0.87 -2.79 -0.15
C GLN A 73 0.70 -4.09 0.63
N THR A 74 -0.49 -4.67 0.56
CA THR A 74 -0.82 -5.96 1.15
C THR A 74 -0.42 -7.10 0.19
N PHE A 75 -0.47 -8.33 0.70
CA PHE A 75 -0.23 -9.52 -0.11
C PHE A 75 -1.20 -9.61 -1.31
N LEU A 76 -2.48 -9.33 -1.09
CA LEU A 76 -3.49 -9.38 -2.16
C LEU A 76 -3.19 -8.34 -3.25
N ASN A 77 -2.77 -7.14 -2.86
CA ASN A 77 -2.33 -6.09 -3.78
C ASN A 77 -1.15 -6.57 -4.64
N GLY A 78 -0.14 -7.18 -4.01
CA GLY A 78 1.02 -7.76 -4.70
C GLY A 78 0.64 -8.89 -5.65
N LEU A 79 -0.30 -9.77 -5.26
CA LEU A 79 -0.80 -10.86 -6.09
C LEU A 79 -1.52 -10.34 -7.34
N LEU A 80 -2.40 -9.33 -7.18
CA LEU A 80 -3.11 -8.70 -8.29
C LEU A 80 -2.13 -7.99 -9.26
N ASN A 81 -1.11 -7.34 -8.71
CA ASN A 81 -0.02 -6.75 -9.47
C ASN A 81 0.75 -7.79 -10.29
N MET A 82 1.04 -8.95 -9.69
CA MET A 82 1.75 -10.04 -10.36
C MET A 82 0.93 -10.66 -11.49
N ILE A 83 -0.34 -11.00 -11.24
CA ILE A 83 -1.22 -11.64 -12.24
C ILE A 83 -1.47 -10.70 -13.42
N SER A 84 -1.55 -9.39 -13.16
CA SER A 84 -1.72 -8.38 -14.20
C SER A 84 -0.42 -7.92 -14.86
N TYR A 85 0.71 -8.56 -14.57
CA TYR A 85 2.04 -8.19 -15.07
C TYR A 85 2.42 -6.72 -14.84
N GLY A 86 2.03 -6.14 -13.70
CA GLY A 86 2.34 -4.75 -13.37
C GLY A 86 1.31 -3.73 -13.84
N ILE A 87 0.31 -4.15 -14.63
CA ILE A 87 -0.70 -3.23 -15.20
C ILE A 87 -1.66 -2.76 -14.11
N TYR A 88 -2.13 -3.66 -13.24
CA TYR A 88 -3.04 -3.35 -12.16
C TYR A 88 -2.36 -3.53 -10.80
N SER A 89 -1.94 -2.42 -10.20
CA SER A 89 -1.09 -2.37 -9.01
C SER A 89 -1.81 -1.72 -7.81
N PRO A 90 -2.96 -2.25 -7.34
CA PRO A 90 -3.76 -1.59 -6.31
C PRO A 90 -2.98 -1.42 -4.99
N ARG A 91 -3.40 -0.45 -4.18
CA ARG A 91 -2.82 -0.19 -2.85
C ARG A 91 -3.90 0.20 -1.86
N ASP A 92 -3.76 -0.20 -0.60
CA ASP A 92 -4.70 0.20 0.46
C ASP A 92 -4.36 1.58 0.97
N MET A 93 -5.33 2.49 1.00
CA MET A 93 -5.17 3.84 1.53
C MET A 93 -5.96 4.00 2.82
N ARG A 94 -5.27 4.46 3.85
CA ARG A 94 -5.83 4.76 5.16
C ARG A 94 -5.61 6.23 5.52
N ILE A 95 -6.66 6.89 5.96
CA ILE A 95 -6.58 8.27 6.46
C ILE A 95 -6.96 8.25 7.94
N TYR A 96 -6.14 8.92 8.74
CA TYR A 96 -6.36 9.04 10.18
C TYR A 96 -6.57 10.51 10.52
N CYS A 97 -7.70 10.82 11.15
CA CYS A 97 -7.92 12.14 11.72
C CYS A 97 -7.20 12.28 13.07
N LYS A 98 -6.99 13.51 13.49
CA LYS A 98 -6.52 13.89 14.82
C LYS A 98 -7.52 13.42 15.87
N LYS A 99 -7.02 13.07 17.05
CA LYS A 99 -7.84 12.85 18.24
C LYS A 99 -8.51 14.15 18.68
#